data_AF-A0A943JVB7-F1
#
_entry.id   AF-A0A943JVB7-F1
#
_cell.length_a   1.000
_cell.length_b   1.000
_cell.length_c   1.000
_cell.angle_alpha   90.00
_cell.angle_beta   90.00
_cell.angle_gamma   90.00
#
_symmetry.space_group_name_H-M   'P 1'
#
loop_
_entity.id
_entity.type
_entity.pdbx_description
1 polymer ?
#
loop_
_entity_poly.entity_id
_entity_poly.type
_entity_poly.pdbx_seq_one_letter_code
_entity_poly.pdbx_strand_id
1 'polypeptide(L)'
;MTKVKEPYLKIYSLAEYSKIQGKSKETILKLADEGLVRHIKNDDIGGHSYIVELLPTDIKEIIDKIENLENIVQAISKHFGVKI
;
A
#
# COMPACT_ATOMS: atom_id res chain seq x y z
N MET A 1 -8.83 2.37 26.25
CA MET A 1 -7.46 2.66 25.75
C MET A 1 -7.27 1.97 24.42
N THR A 2 -7.29 2.71 23.32
CA THR A 2 -6.86 2.20 22.01
C THR A 2 -5.35 2.03 22.05
N LYS A 3 -4.88 0.78 22.02
CA LYS A 3 -3.45 0.48 21.82
C LYS A 3 -3.10 0.91 20.39
N VAL A 4 -2.50 2.09 20.25
CA VAL A 4 -1.84 2.49 19.01
C VAL A 4 -0.73 1.47 18.78
N LYS A 5 -0.85 0.67 17.72
CA LYS A 5 0.15 -0.35 17.40
C LYS A 5 1.33 0.33 16.71
N GLU A 6 2.55 0.04 17.17
CA GLU A 6 3.77 0.65 16.66
C GLU A 6 4.03 0.26 15.19
N PRO A 7 4.49 1.20 14.35
CA PRO A 7 4.82 0.92 12.96
C PRO A 7 5.94 -0.12 12.87
N TYR A 8 5.89 -0.95 11.85
CA TYR A 8 6.91 -1.97 11.62
C TYR A 8 7.27 -2.06 10.14
N LEU A 9 8.49 -2.52 9.87
CA LEU A 9 9.02 -2.68 8.53
C LEU A 9 8.79 -4.10 8.04
N LYS A 10 8.29 -4.23 6.81
CA LYS A 10 8.35 -5.49 6.08
C LYS A 10 9.30 -5.37 4.91
N ILE A 11 10.07 -6.43 4.71
CA ILE A 11 11.00 -6.56 3.61
C ILE A 11 10.51 -7.73 2.76
N TYR A 12 10.31 -7.45 1.49
CA TYR A 12 9.88 -8.44 0.50
C TYR A 12 10.93 -8.53 -0.59
N SER A 13 11.11 -9.69 -1.21
CA SER A 13 11.72 -9.68 -2.54
C SER A 13 10.79 -8.96 -3.53
N LEU A 14 11.35 -8.35 -4.57
CA LEU A 14 10.58 -7.72 -5.65
C LEU A 14 9.58 -8.71 -6.29
N ALA A 15 9.96 -9.99 -6.38
CA ALA A 15 9.10 -11.03 -6.92
C ALA A 15 7.91 -11.34 -6.00
N GLU A 16 8.11 -11.39 -4.68
CA GLU A 16 7.03 -11.58 -3.71
C GLU A 16 6.11 -10.37 -3.67
N TYR A 17 6.67 -9.15 -3.61
CA TYR A 17 5.88 -7.93 -3.55
C TYR A 17 5.03 -7.74 -4.82
N SER A 18 5.58 -8.02 -5.99
CA SER A 18 4.86 -8.04 -7.27
C SER A 18 3.65 -8.99 -7.25
N LYS A 19 3.81 -10.20 -6.69
CA LYS A 19 2.71 -11.16 -6.55
C LYS A 19 1.64 -10.68 -5.57
N ILE A 20 2.04 -10.13 -4.42
CA ILE A 20 1.12 -9.62 -3.39
C ILE A 20 0.27 -8.48 -3.94
N GLN A 21 0.89 -7.55 -4.67
CA GLN A 21 0.22 -6.38 -5.24
C GLN A 21 -0.55 -6.69 -6.52
N GLY A 22 -0.37 -7.87 -7.12
CA GLY A 22 -0.95 -8.21 -8.43
C GLY A 22 -0.44 -7.30 -9.56
N LYS A 23 0.73 -6.68 -9.41
CA LYS A 23 1.34 -5.73 -10.36
C LYS A 23 2.63 -6.29 -10.93
N SER A 24 2.99 -5.90 -12.15
CA SER A 24 4.27 -6.29 -12.74
C SER A 24 5.44 -5.71 -11.95
N LYS A 25 6.60 -6.38 -12.00
CA LYS A 25 7.82 -5.88 -11.35
C LYS A 25 8.21 -4.47 -11.83
N GLU A 26 8.01 -4.18 -13.11
CA GLU A 26 8.29 -2.85 -13.68
C GLU A 26 7.39 -1.77 -13.06
N THR A 27 6.11 -2.07 -12.88
CA THR A 27 5.19 -1.15 -12.19
C THR A 27 5.60 -0.91 -10.75
N ILE A 28 6.03 -1.95 -10.03
CA ILE A 28 6.54 -1.79 -8.65
C ILE A 28 7.80 -0.91 -8.61
N LEU A 29 8.71 -1.06 -9.57
CA LEU A 29 9.91 -0.23 -9.64
C LEU A 29 9.58 1.24 -9.92
N LYS A 30 8.60 1.53 -10.79
CA LYS A 30 8.11 2.90 -11.00
C LYS A 30 7.53 3.51 -9.71
N LEU A 31 6.75 2.74 -8.95
CA LEU A 31 6.23 3.18 -7.65
C LEU A 31 7.36 3.43 -6.64
N ALA A 32 8.49 2.72 -6.76
CA ALA A 32 9.66 2.97 -5.93
C ALA A 32 10.36 4.29 -6.31
N ASP A 33 10.49 4.57 -7.60
CA ASP A 33 11.03 5.85 -8.11
C ASP A 33 10.13 7.04 -7.73
N GLU A 34 8.82 6.82 -7.65
CA GLU A 34 7.83 7.80 -7.15
C GLU A 34 7.86 7.96 -5.61
N GLY A 35 8.69 7.19 -4.90
CA GLY A 35 8.88 7.28 -3.45
C GLY A 35 7.78 6.62 -2.62
N LEU A 36 6.88 5.85 -3.24
CA LEU A 36 5.77 5.16 -2.56
C LEU A 36 6.22 3.88 -1.86
N VAL A 37 7.30 3.27 -2.33
CA VAL A 37 7.98 2.13 -1.69
C VAL A 37 9.49 2.30 -1.79
N ARG A 38 10.28 1.64 -0.93
CA ARG A 38 11.74 1.76 -1.00
C ARG A 38 12.35 0.53 -1.67
N HIS A 39 12.92 0.70 -2.85
CA HIS A 39 13.66 -0.34 -3.54
C HIS A 39 15.13 -0.36 -3.10
N ILE A 40 15.61 -1.53 -2.71
CA ILE A 40 17.02 -1.78 -2.37
C ILE A 40 17.54 -2.82 -3.36
N LYS A 41 18.52 -2.43 -4.18
CA LYS A 41 19.35 -3.38 -4.93
C LYS A 41 20.49 -3.83 -4.04
N ASN A 42 20.65 -5.14 -3.92
CA ASN A 42 21.85 -5.71 -3.35
C ASN A 42 22.68 -6.34 -4.49
N ASP A 43 23.67 -5.59 -4.96
CA ASP A 43 24.53 -6.02 -6.06
C ASP A 43 25.56 -7.08 -5.61
N ASP A 44 25.78 -7.24 -4.29
CA ASP A 44 26.73 -8.21 -3.72
C ASP A 44 26.14 -9.62 -3.57
N ILE A 45 24.82 -9.77 -3.59
CA ILE A 45 24.13 -11.07 -3.45
C ILE A 45 23.25 -11.32 -4.68
N GLY A 46 23.89 -11.59 -5.82
CA GLY A 46 23.21 -12.16 -7.00
C GLY A 46 22.16 -11.26 -7.66
N GLY A 47 22.21 -9.94 -7.46
CA GLY A 47 21.26 -9.00 -8.07
C GLY A 47 19.83 -9.12 -7.51
N HIS A 48 19.66 -9.63 -6.30
CA HIS A 48 18.36 -9.70 -5.66
C HIS A 48 17.84 -8.28 -5.32
N SER A 49 16.63 -8.00 -5.78
CA SER A 49 15.93 -6.73 -5.52
C SER A 49 14.93 -6.92 -4.38
N TYR A 50 14.99 -6.03 -3.40
CA TYR A 50 14.10 -6.02 -2.24
C TYR A 50 13.26 -4.76 -2.20
N ILE A 51 12.02 -4.89 -1.72
CA ILE A 51 11.10 -3.79 -1.47
C ILE A 51 10.90 -3.72 0.03
N VAL A 52 11.20 -2.55 0.58
CA VAL A 52 10.94 -2.22 1.98
C VAL A 52 9.70 -1.34 2.03
N GLU A 53 8.73 -1.79 2.79
CA GLU A 53 7.48 -1.09 3.03
C GLU A 53 7.37 -0.81 4.52
N LEU A 54 7.23 0.48 4.87
CA LEU A 54 6.87 0.89 6.21
C LEU A 54 5.35 0.76 6.32
N LEU A 55 4.91 -0.23 7.08
CA LEU A 55 3.50 -0.38 7.38
C LEU A 55 3.25 0.27 8.75
N PRO A 56 2.63 1.46 8.79
CA PRO A 56 1.95 1.82 10.02
C PRO A 56 0.82 0.83 10.19
N THR A 57 0.63 0.39 11.42
CA THR A 57 -0.28 -0.70 11.72
C THR A 57 -1.74 -0.39 11.37
N ASP A 58 -2.03 0.89 11.11
CA ASP A 58 -3.37 1.41 10.83
C ASP A 58 -3.55 1.99 9.42
N ILE A 59 -2.55 2.14 8.52
CA ILE A 59 -2.84 2.75 7.19
C ILE A 59 -3.82 1.90 6.39
N LYS A 60 -3.70 0.57 6.42
CA LYS A 60 -4.65 -0.29 5.71
C LYS A 60 -6.05 -0.17 6.34
N GLU A 61 -6.16 -0.15 7.66
CA GLU A 61 -7.43 0.05 8.36
C GLU A 61 -8.03 1.45 8.09
N ILE A 62 -7.18 2.47 7.95
CA ILE A 62 -7.56 3.84 7.60
C ILE A 62 -8.03 3.91 6.14
N ILE A 63 -7.33 3.26 5.20
CA ILE A 63 -7.74 3.16 3.79
C ILE A 63 -9.07 2.43 3.70
N ASP A 64 -9.21 1.26 4.33
CA ASP A 64 -10.46 0.48 4.35
C ASP A 64 -11.62 1.31 4.94
N LYS A 65 -11.35 2.14 5.97
CA LYS A 65 -12.34 3.08 6.54
C LYS A 65 -12.69 4.22 5.58
N ILE A 66 -11.72 4.77 4.85
CA ILE A 66 -11.95 5.84 3.87
C ILE A 66 -12.78 5.31 2.69
N GLU A 67 -12.43 4.14 2.13
CA GLU A 67 -13.21 3.52 1.04
C GLU A 67 -14.65 3.21 1.48
N ASN A 68 -14.84 2.76 2.72
CA ASN A 68 -16.18 2.56 3.26
C ASN A 68 -16.97 3.89 3.38
N LEU A 69 -16.31 4.97 3.80
CA LEU A 69 -16.93 6.29 3.86
C LEU A 69 -17.34 6.80 2.47
N GLU A 70 -16.51 6.61 1.44
CA GLU A 70 -16.86 6.98 0.06
C GLU A 70 -18.09 6.21 -0.43
N ASN A 71 -18.18 4.91 -0.15
CA ASN A 71 -19.34 4.09 -0.50
C ASN A 71 -20.62 4.59 0.20
N ILE A 72 -20.54 4.97 1.47
CA ILE A 72 -21.66 5.54 2.23
C ILE A 72 -22.10 6.87 1.62
N VAL A 73 -21.14 7.75 1.31
CA VAL A 73 -21.39 9.06 0.69
C VAL A 73 -22.07 8.91 -0.67
N GLN A 74 -21.63 7.97 -1.50
CA GLN A 74 -22.29 7.65 -2.78
C GLN A 74 -23.70 7.08 -2.59
N ALA A 75 -23.92 6.22 -1.58
CA ALA A 75 -25.25 5.67 -1.29
C ALA A 75 -26.23 6.76 -0.85
N ILE A 76 -25.79 7.71 -0.02
CA ILE A 76 -26.59 8.87 0.41
C ILE A 76 -26.87 9.78 -0.79
N SER A 77 -25.86 10.12 -1.58
CA SER A 77 -25.99 10.89 -2.83
C SER A 77 -27.10 10.32 -3.73
N LYS A 78 -27.06 9.01 -3.96
CA LYS A 78 -28.03 8.29 -4.79
C LYS A 78 -29.44 8.30 -4.20
N HIS A 79 -29.57 8.16 -2.87
CA HIS A 79 -30.87 8.13 -2.20
C HIS A 79 -31.58 9.48 -2.22
N PHE A 80 -30.84 10.58 -2.05
CA PHE A 80 -31.39 11.93 -2.00
C PHE A 80 -31.32 12.69 -3.34
N GLY A 81 -30.76 12.10 -4.39
CA GLY A 81 -30.60 12.76 -5.70
C GLY A 81 -29.60 13.93 -5.69
N VAL A 82 -28.72 13.98 -4.68
CA VAL A 82 -27.73 15.06 -4.50
C VAL A 82 -26.46 14.67 -5.24
N LYS A 83 -26.02 15.44 -6.25
CA LYS A 83 -24.71 15.25 -6.89
C LYS A 83 -23.61 15.70 -5.92
N ILE A 84 -22.68 14.79 -5.60
CA ILE A 84 -21.46 15.04 -4.83
C ILE A 84 -20.28 15.04 -5.80
#